data_AF-A0A2G6EQI7-F1
#
_entry.id   AF-A0A2G6EQI7-F1
#
_cell.length_a   1.000
_cell.length_b   1.000
_cell.length_c   1.000
_cell.angle_alpha   90.00
_cell.angle_beta   90.00
_cell.angle_gamma   90.00
#
_symmetry.space_group_name_H-M   'P 1'
#
loop_
_entity.id
_entity.type
_entity.pdbx_description
1 polymer ?
#
loop_
_entity_poly.entity_id
_entity_poly.type
_entity_poly.pdbx_seq_one_letter_code
_entity_poly.pdbx_strand_id
1 'polypeptide(L)'
;MNSIVLAVVVMMGLSLIRVPVVLALILATFVGGLNAGLSIPEIVKLFEGGLGNGATIALSYGLLGAFAVALSRSGITHLLGEKIVSIVGAKGSESNVIFAQMVLYSAFLICASLAETLVPVHIAFIPILVPPLMAVMDMLKLDRRAAACSLTCGLILAYMLFPVGFGAVYQQNVLAKNINLAGEKVNFAIDASSIPFAMLIPALCMFLGLLVAIVISYRKPREYELRAVAAQDDKEPVNRDLKPFQIVISVLAIIVVLGVQLYSGSMILSGLIGFAILSFSGSFKWNEVDDVFVLGLRMMALIGFIMVTAQG
;
A
#
# COMPACT_ATOMS: atom_id res chain seq x y z
N MET A 1 14.53 29.35 10.97
CA MET A 1 13.44 28.34 10.89
C MET A 1 14.03 26.98 11.21
N ASN A 2 13.32 26.10 11.91
CA ASN A 2 13.81 24.74 12.19
C ASN A 2 14.16 24.05 10.85
N SER A 3 15.39 23.55 10.71
CA SER A 3 15.89 22.93 9.48
C SER A 3 15.02 21.78 8.98
N ILE A 4 14.40 21.04 9.91
CA ILE A 4 13.48 19.94 9.60
C ILE A 4 12.20 20.50 8.95
N VAL A 5 11.60 21.53 9.55
CA VAL A 5 10.38 22.17 9.02
C VAL A 5 10.66 22.76 7.63
N LEU A 6 11.81 23.41 7.44
CA LEU A 6 12.22 23.91 6.13
C LEU A 6 12.33 22.78 5.10
N ALA A 7 13.02 21.68 5.43
CA ALA A 7 13.15 20.53 4.53
C ALA A 7 11.78 19.96 4.12
N VAL A 8 10.86 19.78 5.08
CA VAL A 8 9.51 19.26 4.80
C VAL A 8 8.73 20.20 3.89
N VAL A 9 8.76 21.51 4.14
CA VAL A 9 8.07 22.51 3.29
C VAL A 9 8.63 22.52 1.87
N VAL A 10 9.95 22.43 1.72
CA VAL A 10 10.62 22.36 0.40
C VAL A 10 10.23 21.08 -0.33
N MET A 11 10.27 19.93 0.34
CA MET A 11 9.87 18.65 -0.25
C MET A 11 8.41 18.67 -0.71
N MET A 12 7.50 19.20 0.12
CA MET A 12 6.09 19.33 -0.23
C MET A 12 5.89 20.30 -1.41
N GLY A 13 6.56 21.46 -1.39
CA GLY A 13 6.49 22.44 -2.47
C GLY A 13 6.96 21.88 -3.82
N LEU A 14 8.11 21.19 -3.83
CA LEU A 14 8.63 20.53 -5.03
C LEU A 14 7.68 19.44 -5.54
N SER A 15 7.10 18.65 -4.63
CA SER A 15 6.14 17.60 -4.98
C SER A 15 4.86 18.17 -5.60
N LEU A 16 4.38 19.33 -5.12
CA LEU A 16 3.21 20.02 -5.68
C LEU A 16 3.46 20.57 -7.10
N ILE A 17 4.69 20.96 -7.41
CA ILE A 17 5.10 21.42 -8.75
C ILE A 17 5.43 20.23 -9.68
N ARG A 18 5.11 18.99 -9.25
CA ARG A 18 5.30 17.73 -10.01
C ARG A 18 6.77 17.37 -10.25
N VAL A 19 7.67 17.79 -9.36
CA VAL A 19 9.04 17.24 -9.32
C VAL A 19 8.98 15.79 -8.83
N PRO A 20 9.77 14.86 -9.40
CA PRO A 20 9.82 13.48 -8.92
C PRO A 20 10.11 13.43 -7.41
N VAL A 21 9.33 12.63 -6.66
CA VAL A 21 9.38 12.59 -5.19
C VAL A 21 10.80 12.29 -4.66
N VAL A 22 11.51 11.36 -5.30
CA VAL A 22 12.90 11.02 -4.95
C VAL A 22 13.81 12.25 -5.07
N LEU A 23 13.69 13.01 -6.16
CA LEU A 23 14.47 14.24 -6.36
C LEU A 23 14.06 15.33 -5.34
N ALA A 24 12.77 15.45 -5.04
CA ALA A 24 12.27 16.39 -4.04
C ALA A 24 12.83 16.10 -2.64
N LEU A 25 12.92 14.82 -2.25
CA LEU A 25 13.53 14.41 -0.98
C LEU A 25 15.03 14.76 -0.93
N ILE A 26 15.78 14.42 -1.98
CA ILE A 26 17.22 14.73 -2.06
C ILE A 26 17.45 16.24 -1.94
N LEU A 27 16.74 17.05 -2.73
CA LEU A 27 16.87 18.50 -2.69
C LEU A 27 16.49 19.08 -1.32
N ALA A 28 15.42 18.56 -0.69
CA ALA A 28 15.02 18.96 0.64
C ALA A 28 16.08 18.62 1.70
N THR A 29 16.75 17.47 1.60
CA THR A 29 17.87 17.09 2.48
C THR A 29 19.03 18.07 2.36
N PHE A 30 19.40 18.48 1.14
CA PHE A 30 20.44 19.51 0.95
C PHE A 30 20.02 20.87 1.52
N VAL A 31 18.79 21.31 1.27
CA VAL A 31 18.30 22.60 1.80
C VAL A 31 18.22 22.59 3.33
N GLY A 32 17.73 21.50 3.93
CA GLY A 32 17.68 21.33 5.38
C GLY A 32 19.06 21.24 6.01
N GLY A 33 19.97 20.48 5.41
CA GLY A 33 21.35 20.31 5.87
C GLY A 33 22.14 21.61 5.84
N LEU A 34 22.07 22.36 4.73
CA LEU A 34 22.73 23.67 4.61
C LEU A 34 22.18 24.68 5.63
N ASN A 35 20.86 24.68 5.86
CA ASN A 35 20.25 25.53 6.89
C ASN A 35 20.64 25.10 8.32
N ALA A 36 20.98 23.82 8.53
CA ALA A 36 21.52 23.32 9.79
C ALA A 36 23.01 23.64 10.01
N GLY A 37 23.67 24.29 9.04
CA GLY A 37 25.10 24.63 9.11
C GLY A 37 26.03 23.48 8.75
N LEU A 38 25.50 22.40 8.16
CA LEU A 38 26.32 21.27 7.70
C LEU A 38 27.00 21.60 6.37
N SER A 39 28.23 21.13 6.21
CA SER A 39 28.93 21.18 4.93
C SER A 39 28.35 20.15 3.95
N ILE A 40 28.49 20.39 2.64
CA ILE A 40 28.02 19.46 1.60
C ILE A 40 28.56 18.02 1.82
N PRO A 41 29.85 17.80 2.13
CA PRO A 41 30.36 16.46 2.39
C PRO A 41 29.72 15.79 3.61
N GLU A 42 29.41 16.54 4.66
CA GLU A 42 28.73 16.00 5.85
C GLU A 42 27.28 15.61 5.53
N ILE A 43 26.57 16.42 4.74
CA ILE A 43 25.20 16.12 4.28
C ILE A 43 25.21 14.81 3.49
N VAL A 44 26.12 14.66 2.53
CA VAL A 44 26.25 13.43 1.72
C VAL A 44 26.55 12.23 2.61
N LYS A 45 27.50 12.35 3.54
CA LYS A 45 27.87 11.25 4.44
C LYS A 45 26.71 10.81 5.34
N LEU A 46 25.95 11.76 5.87
CA LEU A 46 24.77 11.46 6.70
C LEU A 46 23.65 10.82 5.87
N PHE A 47 23.38 11.37 4.69
CA PHE A 47 22.37 10.86 3.77
C PHE A 47 22.69 9.42 3.34
N GLU A 48 23.91 9.17 2.86
CA GLU A 48 24.37 7.82 2.46
C GLU A 48 24.32 6.83 3.64
N GLY A 49 24.68 7.29 4.84
CA GLY A 49 24.57 6.49 6.07
C GLY A 49 23.13 6.10 6.41
N GLY A 50 22.14 6.95 6.06
CA GLY A 50 20.72 6.70 6.30
C GLY A 50 20.07 5.76 5.27
N LEU A 51 20.57 5.70 4.02
CA LEU A 51 19.99 4.87 2.95
C LEU A 51 19.87 3.39 3.33
N GLY A 52 20.84 2.86 4.09
CA GLY A 52 20.85 1.47 4.53
C GLY A 52 19.62 1.08 5.38
N ASN A 53 19.06 2.03 6.14
CA ASN A 53 17.89 1.79 6.99
C ASN A 53 16.61 1.50 6.17
N GLY A 54 16.56 1.97 4.91
CA GLY A 54 15.43 1.73 4.01
C GLY A 54 15.60 0.51 3.09
N ALA A 55 16.80 -0.06 2.99
CA ALA A 55 17.12 -1.09 2.00
C ALA A 55 16.29 -2.37 2.18
N THR A 56 16.13 -2.84 3.42
CA THR A 56 15.31 -4.03 3.74
C THR A 56 13.85 -3.81 3.35
N ILE A 57 13.32 -2.61 3.54
CA ILE A 57 11.95 -2.26 3.18
C ILE A 57 11.81 -2.24 1.66
N ALA A 58 12.74 -1.58 0.93
CA ALA A 58 12.71 -1.55 -0.53
C ALA A 58 12.79 -2.95 -1.16
N LEU A 59 13.66 -3.83 -0.64
CA LEU A 59 13.76 -5.22 -1.09
C LEU A 59 12.46 -5.99 -0.83
N SER A 60 11.86 -5.80 0.35
CA SER A 60 10.57 -6.40 0.69
C SER A 60 9.48 -5.99 -0.29
N TYR A 61 9.44 -4.70 -0.65
CA TYR A 61 8.45 -4.16 -1.59
C TYR A 61 8.63 -4.75 -2.98
N GLY A 62 9.88 -4.87 -3.45
CA GLY A 62 10.19 -5.54 -4.71
C GLY A 62 9.65 -6.98 -4.75
N LEU A 63 9.94 -7.77 -3.72
CA LEU A 63 9.55 -9.18 -3.64
C LEU A 63 8.04 -9.38 -3.49
N LEU A 64 7.37 -8.54 -2.70
CA LEU A 64 5.91 -8.51 -2.62
C LEU A 64 5.28 -8.09 -3.96
N GLY A 65 5.94 -7.19 -4.69
CA GLY A 65 5.57 -6.85 -6.06
C GLY A 65 5.63 -8.05 -6.99
N ALA A 66 6.72 -8.81 -6.96
CA ALA A 66 6.87 -10.05 -7.74
C ALA A 66 5.77 -11.06 -7.41
N PHE A 67 5.49 -11.28 -6.11
CA PHE A 67 4.37 -12.12 -5.69
C PHE A 67 3.02 -11.61 -6.19
N ALA A 68 2.75 -10.30 -6.09
CA ALA A 68 1.49 -9.71 -6.54
C ALA A 68 1.29 -9.86 -8.06
N VAL A 69 2.34 -9.67 -8.87
CA VAL A 69 2.26 -9.90 -10.32
C VAL A 69 2.03 -11.38 -10.63
N ALA A 70 2.74 -12.28 -9.94
CA ALA A 70 2.56 -13.72 -10.11
C ALA A 70 1.13 -14.16 -9.77
N LEU A 71 0.56 -13.62 -8.69
CA LEU A 71 -0.81 -13.91 -8.28
C LEU A 71 -1.84 -13.31 -9.25
N SER A 72 -1.61 -12.10 -9.74
CA SER A 72 -2.49 -11.51 -10.76
C SER A 72 -2.45 -12.31 -12.07
N ARG A 73 -1.28 -12.83 -12.46
CA ARG A 73 -1.13 -13.68 -13.65
C ARG A 73 -1.61 -15.12 -13.45
N SER A 74 -1.81 -15.55 -12.20
CA SER A 74 -2.48 -16.84 -11.93
C SER A 74 -3.98 -16.80 -12.23
N GLY A 75 -4.55 -15.62 -12.51
CA GLY A 75 -5.94 -15.43 -12.90
C GLY A 75 -6.96 -15.59 -11.76
N ILE A 76 -6.51 -15.90 -10.53
CA ILE A 76 -7.39 -15.97 -9.37
C ILE A 76 -8.08 -14.62 -9.08
N THR A 77 -7.41 -13.51 -9.37
CA THR A 77 -7.96 -12.16 -9.25
C THR A 77 -9.10 -11.92 -10.23
N HIS A 78 -9.06 -12.51 -11.43
CA HIS A 78 -10.16 -12.42 -12.40
C HIS A 78 -11.39 -13.20 -11.92
N LEU A 79 -11.21 -14.45 -11.49
CA LEU A 79 -12.30 -15.29 -10.96
C LEU A 79 -12.97 -14.67 -9.74
N LEU A 80 -12.18 -14.08 -8.84
CA LEU A 80 -12.69 -13.32 -7.71
C LEU A 80 -13.57 -12.17 -8.18
N GLY A 81 -13.13 -11.42 -9.19
CA GLY A 81 -13.90 -10.34 -9.80
C GLY A 81 -15.23 -10.82 -10.35
N GLU A 82 -15.24 -11.84 -11.22
CA GLU A 82 -16.47 -12.41 -11.81
C GLU A 82 -17.44 -12.94 -10.75
N LYS A 83 -16.93 -13.61 -9.72
CA LYS A 83 -17.76 -14.11 -8.62
C LYS A 83 -18.36 -12.98 -7.80
N ILE A 84 -17.62 -11.90 -7.56
CA ILE A 84 -18.17 -10.73 -6.86
C ILE A 84 -19.19 -10.01 -7.75
N VAL A 85 -18.88 -9.81 -9.04
CA VAL A 85 -19.81 -9.19 -10.02
C VAL A 85 -21.10 -9.97 -10.13
N SER A 86 -21.06 -11.31 -10.23
CA SER A 86 -22.27 -12.13 -10.28
C SER A 86 -23.12 -12.04 -9.00
N ILE A 87 -22.49 -12.00 -7.82
CA ILE A 87 -23.21 -11.84 -6.54
C ILE A 87 -23.86 -10.46 -6.43
N VAL A 88 -23.17 -9.40 -6.87
CA VAL A 88 -23.66 -8.01 -6.79
C VAL A 88 -24.68 -7.72 -7.89
N GLY A 89 -24.43 -8.18 -9.12
CA GLY A 89 -25.28 -8.01 -10.29
C GLY A 89 -26.61 -8.75 -10.17
N ALA A 90 -26.62 -9.94 -9.54
CA ALA A 90 -27.86 -10.68 -9.27
C ALA A 90 -28.80 -9.98 -8.27
N LYS A 91 -28.32 -8.99 -7.51
CA LYS A 91 -29.10 -8.23 -6.51
C LYS A 91 -29.51 -6.82 -6.96
N GLY A 92 -29.26 -6.46 -8.22
CA GLY A 92 -29.48 -5.11 -8.76
C GLY A 92 -30.95 -4.79 -9.06
N SER A 93 -31.68 -4.28 -8.06
CA SER A 93 -32.83 -3.39 -8.29
C SER A 93 -32.36 -1.94 -8.17
N GLU A 94 -32.82 -1.05 -9.05
CA GLU A 94 -32.40 0.38 -9.14
C GLU A 94 -32.47 1.14 -7.80
N SER A 95 -33.33 0.69 -6.87
CA SER A 95 -33.48 1.30 -5.54
C SER A 95 -32.30 1.05 -4.58
N ASN A 96 -31.36 0.16 -4.89
CA ASN A 96 -30.29 -0.27 -3.97
C ASN A 96 -28.85 0.12 -4.37
N VAL A 97 -28.66 0.93 -5.42
CA VAL A 97 -27.32 1.29 -5.90
C VAL A 97 -26.52 2.06 -4.84
N ILE A 98 -27.12 3.08 -4.20
CA ILE A 98 -26.46 3.86 -3.15
C ILE A 98 -26.10 2.97 -1.95
N PHE A 99 -26.98 2.04 -1.58
CA PHE A 99 -26.70 1.08 -0.51
C PHE A 99 -25.51 0.17 -0.87
N ALA A 100 -25.47 -0.36 -2.11
CA ALA A 100 -24.36 -1.18 -2.58
C ALA A 100 -23.03 -0.40 -2.61
N GLN A 101 -23.06 0.87 -3.01
CA GLN A 101 -21.90 1.77 -2.98
C GLN A 101 -21.37 1.95 -1.55
N MET A 102 -22.25 2.25 -0.59
CA MET A 102 -21.90 2.42 0.82
C MET A 102 -21.38 1.11 1.44
N VAL A 103 -22.00 -0.03 1.11
CA VAL A 103 -21.50 -1.34 1.51
C VAL A 103 -20.09 -1.57 0.98
N LEU A 104 -19.81 -1.25 -0.28
CA LEU A 104 -18.47 -1.43 -0.85
C LEU A 104 -17.44 -0.52 -0.19
N TYR A 105 -17.77 0.76 0.05
CA TYR A 105 -16.87 1.67 0.76
C TYR A 105 -16.61 1.20 2.19
N SER A 106 -17.64 0.75 2.91
CA SER A 106 -17.47 0.20 4.26
C SER A 106 -16.64 -1.08 4.27
N ALA A 107 -16.82 -1.95 3.28
CA ALA A 107 -16.03 -3.17 3.11
C ALA A 107 -14.56 -2.83 2.85
N PHE A 108 -14.29 -1.83 2.00
CA PHE A 108 -12.93 -1.33 1.79
C PHE A 108 -12.30 -0.83 3.07
N LEU A 109 -13.02 -0.01 3.85
CA LEU A 109 -12.51 0.54 5.10
C LEU A 109 -12.21 -0.57 6.11
N ILE A 110 -13.13 -1.51 6.29
CA ILE A 110 -12.99 -2.62 7.23
C ILE A 110 -11.85 -3.56 6.81
N CYS A 111 -11.85 -4.01 5.55
CA CYS A 111 -10.81 -4.89 5.04
C CYS A 111 -9.43 -4.23 5.09
N ALA A 112 -9.32 -2.95 4.75
CA ALA A 112 -8.10 -2.17 4.91
C ALA A 112 -7.64 -2.11 6.37
N SER A 113 -8.56 -1.82 7.30
CA SER A 113 -8.25 -1.73 8.72
C SER A 113 -7.75 -3.08 9.27
N LEU A 114 -8.40 -4.19 8.87
CA LEU A 114 -8.00 -5.54 9.24
C LEU A 114 -6.68 -5.96 8.60
N ALA A 115 -6.46 -5.60 7.33
CA ALA A 115 -5.22 -5.88 6.60
C ALA A 115 -4.02 -5.08 7.11
N GLU A 116 -4.24 -4.02 7.90
CA GLU A 116 -3.18 -3.33 8.63
C GLU A 116 -2.96 -3.94 10.03
N THR A 117 -4.07 -4.28 10.71
CA THR A 117 -4.08 -4.64 12.13
C THR A 117 -3.74 -6.10 12.40
N LEU A 118 -4.29 -7.03 11.60
CA LEU A 118 -4.25 -8.47 11.91
C LEU A 118 -3.08 -9.17 11.24
N VAL A 119 -2.70 -8.71 10.05
CA VAL A 119 -1.59 -9.28 9.27
C VAL A 119 -0.85 -8.12 8.59
N PRO A 120 0.45 -7.90 8.80
CA PRO A 120 1.20 -6.80 8.16
C PRO A 120 1.46 -7.10 6.68
N VAL A 121 0.40 -7.14 5.86
CA VAL A 121 0.41 -7.48 4.43
C VAL A 121 -0.30 -6.42 3.57
N HIS A 122 -0.60 -5.25 4.12
CA HIS A 122 -1.30 -4.18 3.41
C HIS A 122 -0.69 -3.84 2.04
N ILE A 123 0.63 -3.95 1.91
CA ILE A 123 1.38 -3.68 0.67
C ILE A 123 1.03 -4.67 -0.44
N ALA A 124 0.86 -5.96 -0.10
CA ALA A 124 0.42 -6.97 -1.06
C ALA A 124 -1.09 -6.96 -1.25
N PHE A 125 -1.85 -6.59 -0.22
CA PHE A 125 -3.30 -6.63 -0.23
C PHE A 125 -3.91 -5.71 -1.30
N ILE A 126 -3.45 -4.46 -1.43
CA ILE A 126 -4.05 -3.49 -2.37
C ILE A 126 -3.91 -3.95 -3.84
N PRO A 127 -2.72 -4.34 -4.33
CA PRO A 127 -2.58 -4.89 -5.69
C PRO A 127 -3.43 -6.15 -5.95
N ILE A 128 -3.74 -6.93 -4.91
CA ILE A 128 -4.52 -8.17 -5.04
C ILE A 128 -6.03 -7.87 -5.03
N LEU A 129 -6.48 -6.97 -4.15
CA LEU A 129 -7.89 -6.68 -3.93
C LEU A 129 -8.47 -5.72 -4.97
N VAL A 130 -7.73 -4.68 -5.35
CA VAL A 130 -8.29 -3.59 -6.17
C VAL A 130 -8.63 -4.04 -7.59
N PRO A 131 -7.75 -4.73 -8.35
CA PRO A 131 -8.06 -5.15 -9.72
C PRO A 131 -9.37 -5.94 -9.87
N PRO A 132 -9.68 -6.99 -9.07
CA PRO A 132 -10.96 -7.71 -9.16
C PRO A 132 -12.19 -6.82 -9.00
N LEU A 133 -12.07 -5.79 -8.15
CA LEU A 133 -13.20 -4.94 -7.78
C LEU A 133 -13.42 -3.80 -8.77
N MET A 134 -12.51 -3.60 -9.73
CA MET A 134 -12.67 -2.56 -10.75
C MET A 134 -13.93 -2.75 -11.58
N ALA A 135 -14.23 -3.98 -12.00
CA ALA A 135 -15.45 -4.29 -12.75
C ALA A 135 -16.71 -4.01 -11.91
N VAL A 136 -16.68 -4.32 -10.61
CA VAL A 136 -17.78 -4.04 -9.67
C VAL A 136 -17.96 -2.54 -9.48
N MET A 137 -16.85 -1.79 -9.34
CA MET A 137 -16.87 -0.34 -9.21
C MET A 137 -17.45 0.32 -10.45
N ASP A 138 -17.08 -0.15 -11.64
CA ASP A 138 -17.60 0.38 -12.91
C ASP A 138 -19.10 0.08 -13.06
N MET A 139 -19.55 -1.14 -12.72
CA MET A 139 -20.98 -1.50 -12.73
C MET A 139 -21.81 -0.62 -11.78
N LEU A 140 -21.25 -0.27 -10.62
CA LEU A 140 -21.89 0.61 -9.63
C LEU A 140 -21.66 2.12 -9.91
N LYS A 141 -20.99 2.48 -11.01
CA LYS A 141 -20.59 3.87 -11.36
C LYS A 141 -19.87 4.61 -10.23
N LEU A 142 -19.07 3.88 -9.46
CA LEU A 142 -18.35 4.36 -8.28
C LEU A 142 -17.12 5.17 -8.67
N ASP A 143 -16.89 6.33 -8.04
CA ASP A 143 -15.62 7.04 -8.21
C ASP A 143 -14.49 6.26 -7.52
N ARG A 144 -13.51 5.81 -8.32
CA ARG A 144 -12.33 5.06 -7.86
C ARG A 144 -11.49 5.87 -6.85
N ARG A 145 -11.56 7.20 -6.87
CA ARG A 145 -10.89 8.07 -5.89
C ARG A 145 -11.53 7.97 -4.51
N ALA A 146 -12.85 7.85 -4.43
CA ALA A 146 -13.54 7.62 -3.16
C ALA A 146 -13.20 6.24 -2.59
N ALA A 147 -13.09 5.21 -3.44
CA ALA A 147 -12.62 3.89 -3.02
C ALA A 147 -11.19 3.95 -2.46
N ALA A 148 -10.29 4.68 -3.13
CA ALA A 148 -8.93 4.92 -2.64
C ALA A 148 -8.92 5.69 -1.30
N CYS A 149 -9.77 6.70 -1.13
CA CYS A 149 -9.95 7.39 0.14
C CYS A 149 -10.43 6.45 1.25
N SER A 150 -11.36 5.54 0.95
CA SER A 150 -11.86 4.57 1.94
C SER A 150 -10.78 3.56 2.36
N LEU A 151 -10.04 3.01 1.39
CA LEU A 151 -8.92 2.10 1.65
C LEU A 151 -7.83 2.78 2.49
N THR A 152 -7.40 3.99 2.08
CA THR A 152 -6.36 4.75 2.80
C THR A 152 -6.81 5.18 4.19
N CYS A 153 -8.06 5.60 4.35
CA CYS A 153 -8.62 5.92 5.66
C CYS A 153 -8.63 4.70 6.59
N GLY A 154 -9.07 3.53 6.11
CA GLY A 154 -9.04 2.29 6.90
C GLY A 154 -7.64 1.89 7.34
N LEU A 155 -6.66 1.93 6.43
CA LEU A 155 -5.25 1.67 6.73
C LEU A 155 -4.72 2.62 7.80
N ILE A 156 -4.93 3.93 7.62
CA ILE A 156 -4.38 4.97 8.49
C ILE A 156 -5.02 4.95 9.88
N LEU A 157 -6.35 4.82 9.94
CA LEU A 157 -7.07 4.72 11.21
C LEU A 157 -6.59 3.51 12.03
N ALA A 158 -6.32 2.39 11.36
CA ALA A 158 -5.92 1.18 12.03
C ALA A 158 -4.61 1.34 12.81
N TYR A 159 -3.54 1.78 12.15
CA TYR A 159 -2.25 1.92 12.83
C TYR A 159 -2.21 3.11 13.81
N MET A 160 -3.05 4.13 13.61
CA MET A 160 -3.14 5.30 14.50
C MET A 160 -3.85 4.98 15.83
N LEU A 161 -4.92 4.18 15.78
CA LEU A 161 -5.78 3.94 16.95
C LEU A 161 -5.51 2.61 17.65
N PHE A 162 -5.17 1.55 16.91
CA PHE A 162 -5.06 0.21 17.47
C PHE A 162 -3.58 -0.19 17.65
N PRO A 163 -3.08 -0.33 18.90
CA PRO A 163 -1.71 -0.75 19.18
C PRO A 163 -1.53 -2.27 19.02
N VAL A 164 -1.92 -2.81 17.87
CA VAL A 164 -1.87 -4.24 17.53
C VAL A 164 -1.34 -4.41 16.11
N GLY A 165 -0.64 -5.51 15.84
CA GLY A 165 0.00 -5.77 14.55
C GLY A 165 0.94 -4.63 14.12
N PHE A 166 0.73 -4.07 12.92
CA PHE A 166 1.53 -2.93 12.46
C PHE A 166 1.32 -1.67 13.30
N GLY A 167 0.14 -1.45 13.87
CA GLY A 167 -0.11 -0.31 14.75
C GLY A 167 0.80 -0.30 15.98
N ALA A 168 1.07 -1.47 16.59
CA ALA A 168 2.06 -1.59 17.66
C ALA A 168 3.47 -1.20 17.18
N VAL A 169 3.87 -1.70 16.00
CA VAL A 169 5.18 -1.39 15.40
C VAL A 169 5.32 0.10 15.11
N TYR A 170 4.31 0.70 14.49
CA TYR A 170 4.30 2.13 14.18
C TYR A 170 4.35 2.98 15.45
N GLN A 171 3.47 2.72 16.43
CA GLN A 171 3.39 3.55 17.62
C GLN A 171 4.62 3.38 18.52
N GLN A 172 5.10 2.16 18.74
CA GLN A 172 6.21 1.89 19.66
C GLN A 172 7.58 2.07 18.98
N ASN A 173 7.80 1.43 17.83
CA ASN A 173 9.13 1.30 17.25
C ASN A 173 9.48 2.45 16.29
N VAL A 174 8.47 3.18 15.81
CA VAL A 174 8.68 4.34 14.93
C VAL A 174 8.36 5.63 15.67
N LEU A 175 7.13 5.83 16.11
CA LEU A 175 6.69 7.12 16.63
C LEU A 175 7.27 7.41 18.02
N ALA A 176 7.07 6.53 19.01
CA ALA A 176 7.62 6.70 20.35
C ALA A 176 9.15 6.76 20.31
N LYS A 177 9.79 5.86 19.56
CA LYS A 177 11.24 5.83 19.38
C LYS A 177 11.78 7.16 18.84
N ASN A 178 11.23 7.68 17.74
CA ASN A 178 11.73 8.90 17.13
C ASN A 178 11.42 10.14 17.99
N ILE A 179 10.28 10.18 18.67
CA ILE A 179 9.95 11.27 19.60
C ILE A 179 10.90 11.27 20.80
N ASN A 180 11.16 10.09 21.40
CA ASN A 180 12.06 9.96 22.53
C ASN A 180 13.51 10.30 22.13
N LEU A 181 13.97 9.86 20.96
CA LEU A 181 15.29 10.19 20.43
C LEU A 181 15.46 11.71 20.18
N ALA A 182 14.42 12.38 19.69
CA ALA A 182 14.43 13.84 19.55
C ALA A 182 14.30 14.56 20.92
N GLY A 183 13.54 13.97 21.85
CA GLY A 183 13.23 14.50 23.17
C GLY A 183 14.33 14.32 24.22
N GLU A 184 15.28 13.39 24.01
CA GLU A 184 16.44 13.16 24.88
C GLU A 184 17.21 14.46 25.16
N LYS A 185 17.36 15.33 24.15
CA LYS A 185 18.07 16.61 24.28
C LYS A 185 17.37 17.62 25.21
N VAL A 186 16.08 17.40 25.51
CA VAL A 186 15.23 18.31 26.29
C VAL A 186 14.65 17.60 27.53
N ASN A 187 15.16 16.41 27.89
CA ASN A 187 14.63 15.56 28.97
C ASN A 187 13.12 15.26 28.82
N PHE A 188 12.66 15.11 27.57
CA PHE A 188 11.28 14.78 27.24
C PHE A 188 11.19 13.33 26.77
N ALA A 189 10.34 12.54 27.40
CA ALA A 189 10.04 11.17 27.01
C ALA A 189 8.54 10.94 27.03
N ILE A 190 8.05 10.18 26.06
CA ILE A 190 6.68 9.72 25.98
C ILE A 190 6.62 8.21 26.16
N ASP A 191 5.54 7.76 26.80
CA ASP A 191 5.17 6.36 26.80
C ASP A 191 4.27 6.05 25.59
N ALA A 192 4.49 4.90 24.96
CA ALA A 192 3.76 4.50 23.76
C ALA A 192 2.26 4.29 24.04
N SER A 193 1.86 4.03 25.29
CA SER A 193 0.45 3.92 25.68
C SER A 193 -0.35 5.21 25.51
N SER A 194 0.33 6.37 25.52
CA SER A 194 -0.28 7.68 25.34
C SER A 194 -0.54 8.05 23.87
N ILE A 195 0.09 7.33 22.94
CA ILE A 195 0.05 7.63 21.51
C ILE A 195 -1.35 7.47 20.90
N PRO A 196 -2.10 6.37 21.13
CA PRO A 196 -3.45 6.24 20.60
C PRO A 196 -4.36 7.42 20.96
N PHE A 197 -4.25 7.91 22.20
CA PHE A 197 -5.05 9.02 22.67
C PHE A 197 -4.67 10.33 21.97
N ALA A 198 -3.38 10.59 21.78
CA ALA A 198 -2.91 11.75 21.02
C ALA A 198 -3.30 11.66 19.52
N MET A 199 -3.32 10.45 18.97
CA MET A 199 -3.68 10.18 17.58
C MET A 199 -5.19 10.23 17.29
N LEU A 200 -6.05 10.34 18.32
CA LEU A 200 -7.50 10.54 18.13
C LEU A 200 -7.80 11.78 17.30
N ILE A 201 -7.07 12.88 17.51
CA ILE A 201 -7.30 14.13 16.77
C ILE A 201 -7.00 13.92 15.27
N PRO A 202 -5.80 13.48 14.85
CA PRO A 202 -5.53 13.11 13.46
C PRO A 202 -6.51 12.07 12.89
N ALA A 203 -6.87 11.05 13.66
CA ALA A 203 -7.78 9.99 13.23
C ALA A 203 -9.19 10.54 12.93
N LEU A 204 -9.73 11.41 13.79
CA LEU A 204 -11.01 12.08 13.57
C LEU A 204 -10.96 12.99 12.34
N CYS A 205 -9.88 13.74 12.15
CA CYS A 205 -9.69 14.56 10.95
C CYS A 205 -9.66 13.69 9.68
N MET A 206 -9.01 12.52 9.72
CA MET A 206 -8.97 11.58 8.60
C MET A 206 -10.36 11.01 8.28
N PHE A 207 -11.12 10.65 9.30
CA PHE A 207 -12.50 10.16 9.15
C PHE A 207 -13.44 11.24 8.60
N LEU A 208 -13.32 12.48 9.10
CA LEU A 208 -14.06 13.62 8.55
C LEU A 208 -13.67 13.87 7.09
N GLY A 209 -12.40 13.76 6.75
CA GLY A 209 -11.91 13.83 5.36
C GLY A 209 -12.54 12.77 4.46
N LEU A 210 -12.71 11.54 4.96
CA LEU A 210 -13.42 10.47 4.23
C LEU A 210 -14.90 10.80 4.04
N LEU A 211 -15.58 11.31 5.06
CA LEU A 211 -16.99 11.73 4.94
C LEU A 211 -17.15 12.83 3.90
N VAL A 212 -16.27 13.84 3.90
CA VAL A 212 -16.26 14.89 2.87
C VAL A 212 -15.97 14.29 1.49
N ALA A 213 -15.03 13.35 1.39
CA ALA A 213 -14.70 12.69 0.13
C ALA A 213 -15.92 11.95 -0.46
N ILE A 214 -16.63 11.15 0.34
CA ILE A 214 -17.77 10.33 -0.11
C ILE A 214 -19.01 11.20 -0.34
N VAL A 215 -19.35 12.09 0.59
CA VAL A 215 -20.63 12.83 0.58
C VAL A 215 -20.58 14.08 -0.31
N ILE A 216 -19.41 14.72 -0.43
CA ILE A 216 -19.26 16.02 -1.09
C ILE A 216 -18.41 15.90 -2.36
N SER A 217 -17.14 15.50 -2.23
CA SER A 217 -16.16 15.61 -3.32
C SER A 217 -16.40 14.62 -4.48
N TYR A 218 -16.76 13.38 -4.16
CA TYR A 218 -16.85 12.28 -5.13
C TYR A 218 -18.24 11.66 -5.23
N ARG A 219 -19.28 12.42 -4.86
CA ARG A 219 -20.69 11.95 -4.85
C ARG A 219 -21.28 11.65 -6.24
N LYS A 220 -20.67 12.17 -7.30
CA LYS A 220 -21.25 12.10 -8.65
C LYS A 220 -20.93 10.73 -9.27
N PRO A 221 -21.91 10.07 -9.92
CA PRO A 221 -21.65 8.83 -10.63
C PRO A 221 -20.65 9.10 -11.75
N ARG A 222 -19.73 8.16 -11.93
CA ARG A 222 -18.67 8.32 -12.92
C ARG A 222 -18.60 7.09 -13.79
N GLU A 223 -18.65 7.33 -15.09
CA GLU A 223 -18.42 6.31 -16.10
C GLU A 223 -16.94 6.34 -16.43
N TYR A 224 -16.28 5.23 -16.15
CA TYR A 224 -14.95 5.00 -16.63
C TYR A 224 -15.09 4.21 -17.92
N GLU A 225 -14.54 4.73 -19.01
CA GLU A 225 -14.25 3.86 -20.14
C GLU A 225 -13.33 2.75 -19.61
N LEU A 226 -13.76 1.50 -19.78
CA LEU A 226 -12.90 0.33 -19.61
C LEU A 226 -11.79 0.43 -20.66
N ARG A 227 -10.83 1.33 -20.46
CA ARG A 227 -9.45 0.98 -20.76
C ARG A 227 -9.21 -0.20 -19.87
N ALA A 228 -9.27 -1.40 -20.48
CA ALA A 228 -8.78 -2.63 -19.91
C ALA A 228 -7.60 -2.23 -19.04
N VAL A 229 -7.78 -2.35 -17.72
CA VAL A 229 -6.72 -2.05 -16.77
C VAL A 229 -5.54 -2.78 -17.33
N ALA A 230 -4.56 -2.02 -17.81
CA ALA A 230 -3.48 -2.54 -18.60
C ALA A 230 -2.86 -3.66 -17.76
N ALA A 231 -3.20 -4.90 -18.13
CA ALA A 231 -2.18 -5.87 -18.41
C ALA A 231 -1.13 -5.07 -19.18
N GLN A 232 -0.07 -4.72 -18.46
CA GLN A 232 1.29 -4.96 -18.89
C GLN A 232 1.28 -5.50 -20.32
N ASP A 233 1.68 -4.66 -21.27
CA ASP A 233 1.70 -4.88 -22.72
C ASP A 233 1.46 -6.32 -23.20
N ASP A 234 0.57 -6.43 -24.18
CA ASP A 234 0.54 -7.49 -25.18
C ASP A 234 0.40 -8.93 -24.65
N LYS A 235 -0.82 -9.26 -24.24
CA LYS A 235 -1.52 -10.49 -24.66
C LYS A 235 -2.98 -10.36 -24.26
N GLU A 236 -3.85 -10.75 -25.18
CA GLU A 236 -5.32 -10.82 -25.04
C GLU A 236 -5.78 -11.32 -23.66
N PRO A 237 -7.01 -10.98 -23.23
CA PRO A 237 -7.64 -11.67 -22.11
C PRO A 237 -7.83 -13.12 -22.53
N VAL A 238 -6.81 -13.94 -22.31
CA VAL A 238 -6.93 -15.38 -22.47
C VAL A 238 -7.96 -15.76 -21.43
N ASN A 239 -9.15 -16.15 -21.89
CA ASN A 239 -10.05 -17.06 -21.20
C ASN A 239 -9.21 -18.27 -20.77
N ARG A 240 -8.48 -18.13 -19.68
CA ARG A 240 -7.86 -19.25 -19.00
C ARG A 240 -8.99 -19.83 -18.19
N ASP A 241 -9.59 -20.88 -18.74
CA ASP A 241 -10.26 -21.88 -17.92
C ASP A 241 -9.24 -22.36 -16.88
N LEU A 242 -9.24 -21.70 -15.72
CA LEU A 242 -8.32 -22.02 -14.67
C LEU A 242 -8.64 -23.40 -14.18
N LYS A 243 -7.65 -24.29 -14.26
CA LYS A 243 -7.83 -25.63 -13.73
C LYS A 243 -8.10 -25.51 -12.23
N PRO A 244 -9.03 -26.30 -11.65
CA PRO A 244 -9.30 -26.28 -10.21
C PRO A 244 -8.02 -26.40 -9.36
N PHE A 245 -7.03 -27.15 -9.85
CA PHE A 245 -5.70 -27.28 -9.27
C PHE A 245 -4.94 -25.95 -9.13
N GLN A 246 -4.98 -25.06 -10.14
CA GLN A 246 -4.31 -23.76 -10.11
C GLN A 246 -4.97 -22.80 -9.09
N ILE A 247 -6.29 -22.91 -8.93
CA ILE A 247 -7.04 -22.16 -7.91
C ILE A 247 -6.61 -22.64 -6.51
N VAL A 248 -6.58 -23.96 -6.28
CA VAL A 248 -6.15 -24.54 -5.01
C VAL A 248 -4.72 -24.12 -4.67
N ILE A 249 -3.79 -24.17 -5.63
CA ILE A 249 -2.41 -23.73 -5.38
C ILE A 249 -2.35 -22.22 -5.11
N SER A 250 -3.11 -21.40 -5.81
CA SER A 250 -3.11 -19.94 -5.56
C SER A 250 -3.66 -19.60 -4.17
N VAL A 251 -4.73 -20.26 -3.73
CA VAL A 251 -5.26 -20.12 -2.36
C VAL A 251 -4.25 -20.63 -1.33
N LEU A 252 -3.62 -21.78 -1.59
CA LEU A 252 -2.59 -22.33 -0.73
C LEU A 252 -1.37 -21.40 -0.65
N ALA A 253 -0.97 -20.77 -1.74
CA ALA A 253 0.10 -19.77 -1.76
C ALA A 253 -0.24 -18.58 -0.86
N ILE A 254 -1.47 -18.05 -0.93
CA ILE A 254 -1.92 -16.97 -0.03
C ILE A 254 -1.84 -17.41 1.43
N ILE A 255 -2.34 -18.61 1.77
CA ILE A 255 -2.31 -19.13 3.14
C ILE A 255 -0.86 -19.30 3.63
N VAL A 256 0.03 -19.84 2.78
CA VAL A 256 1.44 -20.03 3.14
C VAL A 256 2.15 -18.69 3.31
N VAL A 257 1.93 -17.72 2.41
CA VAL A 257 2.49 -16.36 2.53
C VAL A 257 2.07 -15.72 3.85
N LEU A 258 0.78 -15.79 4.17
CA LEU A 258 0.24 -15.28 5.43
C LEU A 258 0.85 -16.00 6.64
N GLY A 259 0.93 -17.34 6.60
CA GLY A 259 1.52 -18.14 7.67
C GLY A 259 3.00 -17.84 7.90
N VAL A 260 3.79 -17.73 6.83
CA VAL A 260 5.22 -17.36 6.88
C VAL A 260 5.37 -15.94 7.41
N GLN A 261 4.53 -15.00 6.96
CA GLN A 261 4.58 -13.62 7.43
C GLN A 261 4.31 -13.54 8.94
N LEU A 262 3.30 -14.27 9.43
CA LEU A 262 2.93 -14.28 10.85
C LEU A 262 3.98 -14.99 11.72
N TYR A 263 4.60 -16.07 11.21
CA TYR A 263 5.60 -16.84 11.96
C TYR A 263 6.99 -16.17 11.96
N SER A 264 7.46 -15.72 10.80
CA SER A 264 8.82 -15.19 10.63
C SER A 264 8.93 -13.68 10.80
N GLY A 265 7.83 -12.93 10.64
CA GLY A 265 7.84 -11.46 10.54
C GLY A 265 8.54 -10.91 9.29
N SER A 266 9.03 -11.75 8.38
CA SER A 266 9.84 -11.34 7.23
C SER A 266 9.01 -11.23 5.95
N MET A 267 8.80 -10.00 5.50
CA MET A 267 8.17 -9.68 4.20
C MET A 267 8.96 -10.22 3.01
N ILE A 268 10.29 -10.26 3.13
CA ILE A 268 11.20 -10.82 2.11
C ILE A 268 10.91 -12.32 1.95
N LEU A 269 10.88 -13.05 3.07
CA LEU A 269 10.69 -14.51 3.06
C LEU A 269 9.30 -14.88 2.55
N SER A 270 8.26 -14.17 3.01
CA SER A 270 6.88 -14.41 2.59
C SER A 270 6.69 -14.13 1.10
N GLY A 271 7.22 -13.02 0.57
CA GLY A 271 7.19 -12.71 -0.86
C GLY A 271 7.90 -13.76 -1.72
N LEU A 272 9.10 -14.20 -1.32
CA LEU A 272 9.86 -15.23 -2.04
C LEU A 272 9.15 -16.57 -2.07
N ILE A 273 8.66 -17.05 -0.92
CA ILE A 273 7.96 -18.35 -0.85
C ILE A 273 6.66 -18.30 -1.65
N GLY A 274 5.90 -17.20 -1.54
CA GLY A 274 4.69 -17.00 -2.34
C GLY A 274 4.96 -17.03 -3.84
N PHE A 275 5.99 -16.30 -4.27
CA PHE A 275 6.41 -16.29 -5.67
C PHE A 275 6.86 -17.68 -6.15
N ALA A 276 7.64 -18.40 -5.33
CA ALA A 276 8.09 -19.75 -5.65
C ALA A 276 6.90 -20.71 -5.83
N ILE A 277 5.95 -20.76 -4.89
CA ILE A 277 4.78 -21.63 -4.97
C ILE A 277 3.97 -21.35 -6.23
N LEU A 278 3.74 -20.08 -6.56
CA LEU A 278 3.00 -19.71 -7.76
C LEU A 278 3.79 -20.01 -9.04
N SER A 279 5.11 -19.89 -9.03
CA SER A 279 5.97 -20.25 -10.16
C SER A 279 5.93 -21.75 -10.46
N PHE A 280 5.84 -22.59 -9.43
CA PHE A 280 5.69 -24.04 -9.60
C PHE A 280 4.26 -24.50 -9.88
N SER A 281 3.26 -23.61 -9.78
CA SER A 281 1.85 -23.96 -10.01
C SER A 281 1.49 -24.26 -11.47
N GLY A 282 2.40 -23.96 -12.40
CA GLY A 282 2.15 -24.06 -13.84
C GLY A 282 1.13 -23.02 -14.35
N SER A 283 0.87 -21.96 -13.58
CA SER A 283 -0.06 -20.89 -13.96
C SER A 283 0.52 -19.94 -15.02
N PHE A 284 1.84 -19.93 -15.20
CA PHE A 284 2.55 -19.21 -16.27
C PHE A 284 3.67 -20.08 -16.83
N LYS A 285 4.11 -19.79 -18.06
CA LYS A 285 5.17 -20.59 -18.70
C LYS A 285 6.47 -20.41 -17.92
N TRP A 286 7.29 -21.45 -17.81
CA TRP A 286 8.59 -21.37 -17.11
C TRP A 286 9.49 -20.26 -17.69
N ASN A 287 9.40 -20.03 -19.01
CA ASN A 287 10.13 -18.95 -19.69
C ASN A 287 9.63 -17.55 -19.35
N GLU A 288 8.43 -17.41 -18.75
CA GLU A 288 7.86 -16.12 -18.34
C GLU A 288 8.13 -15.82 -16.85
N VAL A 289 8.71 -16.74 -16.08
CA VAL A 289 8.95 -16.56 -14.63
C VAL A 289 9.81 -15.33 -14.35
N ASP A 290 10.89 -15.15 -15.12
CA ASP A 290 11.80 -14.01 -14.96
C ASP A 290 11.08 -12.68 -15.32
N ASP A 291 10.31 -12.68 -16.41
CA ASP A 291 9.51 -11.52 -16.80
C ASP A 291 8.51 -11.13 -15.69
N VAL A 292 7.83 -12.10 -15.09
CA VAL A 292 6.90 -11.85 -13.96
C VAL A 292 7.64 -11.26 -12.77
N PHE A 293 8.81 -11.80 -12.45
CA PHE A 293 9.62 -11.34 -11.31
C PHE A 293 10.11 -9.90 -11.53
N VAL A 294 10.77 -9.63 -12.66
CA VAL A 294 11.31 -8.32 -13.02
C VAL A 294 10.21 -7.27 -13.08
N LEU A 295 9.05 -7.63 -13.59
CA LEU A 295 7.92 -6.72 -13.70
C LEU A 295 7.32 -6.36 -12.34
N GLY A 296 7.26 -7.32 -11.42
CA GLY A 296 6.91 -7.06 -10.03
C GLY A 296 7.90 -6.12 -9.33
N LEU A 297 9.20 -6.35 -9.54
CA LEU A 297 10.25 -5.44 -9.06
C LEU A 297 10.07 -4.05 -9.66
N ARG A 298 9.81 -3.93 -10.96
CA ARG A 298 9.65 -2.65 -11.67
C ARG A 298 8.48 -1.82 -11.11
N MET A 299 7.34 -2.43 -10.82
CA MET A 299 6.18 -1.73 -10.26
C MET A 299 6.46 -1.18 -8.85
N MET A 300 7.29 -1.88 -8.08
CA MET A 300 7.58 -1.52 -6.69
C MET A 300 8.90 -0.75 -6.51
N ALA A 301 9.76 -0.72 -7.53
CA ALA A 301 11.05 -0.04 -7.50
C ALA A 301 10.91 1.44 -7.15
N LEU A 302 9.93 2.14 -7.75
CA LEU A 302 9.68 3.55 -7.45
C LEU A 302 9.40 3.77 -5.95
N ILE A 303 8.53 2.95 -5.37
CA ILE A 303 8.17 3.05 -3.96
C ILE A 303 9.38 2.69 -3.08
N GLY A 304 10.12 1.65 -3.45
CA GLY A 304 11.36 1.25 -2.77
C GLY A 304 12.40 2.38 -2.74
N PHE A 305 12.63 3.05 -3.88
CA PHE A 305 13.53 4.20 -3.94
C PHE A 305 13.03 5.37 -3.08
N ILE A 306 11.73 5.68 -3.10
CA ILE A 306 11.16 6.72 -2.23
C ILE A 306 11.42 6.39 -0.76
N MET A 307 11.23 5.13 -0.34
CA MET A 307 11.46 4.70 1.05
C MET A 307 12.94 4.76 1.45
N VAL A 308 13.85 4.32 0.57
CA VAL A 308 15.30 4.39 0.81
C VAL A 308 15.76 5.84 0.90
N THR A 309 15.33 6.70 -0.02
CA THR A 309 15.65 8.12 -0.03
C THR A 309 15.04 8.86 1.16
N ALA A 310 13.86 8.47 1.65
CA ALA A 310 13.25 9.10 2.82
C ALA A 310 13.94 8.74 4.14
N GLN A 311 14.67 7.62 4.18
CA GLN A 311 15.48 7.20 5.34
C GLN A 311 16.89 7.82 5.33
N GLY A 312 17.37 8.22 4.16
CA GLY A 312 18.58 9.04 4.00
C GLY A 312 18.33 10.47 4.42
#